data_AF-A0A329LBP8-F1
#
_entry.id   AF-A0A329LBP8-F1
#
_cell.length_a   1.000
_cell.length_b   1.000
_cell.length_c   1.000
_cell.angle_alpha   90.00
_cell.angle_beta   90.00
_cell.angle_gamma   90.00
#
_symmetry.space_group_name_H-M   'P 1'
#
loop_
_entity.id
_entity.type
_entity.pdbx_description
1 polymer ?
#
loop_
_entity_poly.entity_id
_entity_poly.type
_entity_poly.pdbx_seq_one_letter_code
_entity_poly.pdbx_strand_id
1 'polypeptide(L)'
;MADMINKPSASEASGVIDITAFGVRPDSGEDQSLAVYRAIQHCRSIPGAVLQFPPGRYDFWPELAYEGFFYISNHDNEGSRHVAFPLTGMKDFTLEAAGAEFIFHSLMIPFWVEGSENIRLSGFRVDWEVPMMGQGTVLASEADWFDIAIDEGYRCRVEDGRVVFLGEGWDRQVWGLLEFDPVTQATAYGSADQWSYDSFRDLRAEERSPGVIRYTGNRSARRPADGNKIIFRCGLRDHPAIAISDCTNTVVEDVTVHHALGMGVIAQNSRDVRLHRFHVTLRPGTERVFSTKADATHFVYCSGTVSLTDCLLEYQLDDPCNIHGIYGSIVRRLAPDALLVRLVHGQQQGIGIAETGECLSFVSGKTLQACGSLKLASVERVNAEYMVLVFAGEIPEEVQPGDAVENLERSADVVIRGCTVRRNRARGLLLTTPGSVLVEDNDISAPGAGIKISGDVNFWFESGATRRVVIRNNRFGDCNYAYPSWGKAVIDIDPVVKNLDPQHGYYHGEILIEGNRFRTFDRGLVRGHSVARLVFRDNRAEPSGTYPSHGGEVQSLELRACGQVEAAGNFFAGAPGTLRLDDRIMMLSGEELLPGKG
;
A
#
# COMPACT_ATOMS: atom_id res chain seq x y z
N MET A 1 -45.32 15.30 -13.26
CA MET A 1 -45.59 15.41 -11.80
C MET A 1 -44.23 15.66 -11.15
N ALA A 2 -43.61 16.84 -11.18
CA ALA A 2 -44.11 18.18 -10.84
C ALA A 2 -44.89 18.15 -9.52
N ASP A 3 -44.28 18.72 -8.47
CA ASP A 3 -44.71 18.89 -7.08
C ASP A 3 -44.46 17.72 -6.11
N MET A 4 -43.25 17.69 -5.55
CA MET A 4 -42.99 17.52 -4.10
C MET A 4 -41.59 18.08 -3.78
N ILE A 5 -41.44 19.40 -3.82
CA ILE A 5 -40.34 20.08 -3.13
C ILE A 5 -40.93 20.51 -1.79
N ASN A 6 -40.66 19.73 -0.75
CA ASN A 6 -40.96 20.13 0.62
C ASN A 6 -40.12 21.36 0.97
N LYS A 7 -40.71 22.29 1.75
CA LYS A 7 -39.98 23.41 2.32
C LYS A 7 -38.79 22.89 3.14
N PRO A 8 -37.64 23.59 3.14
CA PRO A 8 -36.49 23.20 3.93
C PRO A 8 -36.87 23.07 5.40
N SER A 9 -36.51 21.95 6.01
CA SER A 9 -36.66 21.75 7.45
C SER A 9 -35.68 22.66 8.21
N ALA A 10 -35.89 22.84 9.52
CA ALA A 10 -34.96 23.62 10.35
C ALA A 10 -33.52 23.06 10.37
N SER A 11 -33.29 21.81 9.95
CA SER A 11 -31.95 21.20 9.84
C SER A 11 -31.24 21.56 8.52
N GLU A 12 -31.99 21.80 7.44
CA GLU A 12 -31.41 22.28 6.17
C GLU A 12 -30.85 23.71 6.31
N ALA A 13 -31.41 24.51 7.23
CA ALA A 13 -30.89 25.84 7.56
C ALA A 13 -29.51 25.80 8.27
N SER A 14 -29.11 24.65 8.83
CA SER A 14 -27.78 24.43 9.44
C SER A 14 -26.78 23.68 8.53
N GLY A 15 -27.15 23.38 7.28
CA GLY A 15 -26.30 22.62 6.36
C GLY A 15 -26.18 21.13 6.70
N VAL A 16 -27.05 20.60 7.58
CA VAL A 16 -27.05 19.18 7.98
C VAL A 16 -28.18 18.45 7.25
N ILE A 17 -27.81 17.43 6.49
CA ILE A 17 -28.70 16.66 5.62
C ILE A 17 -28.75 15.21 6.10
N ASP A 18 -29.92 14.76 6.53
CA ASP A 18 -30.18 13.36 6.85
C ASP A 18 -30.40 12.57 5.55
N ILE A 19 -29.62 11.50 5.35
CA ILE A 19 -29.70 10.68 4.13
C ILE A 19 -31.11 10.07 3.95
N THR A 20 -31.85 9.83 5.02
CA THR A 20 -33.19 9.23 4.96
C THR A 20 -34.21 10.13 4.26
N ALA A 21 -33.95 11.45 4.19
CA ALA A 21 -34.76 12.39 3.41
C ALA A 21 -34.72 12.10 1.90
N PHE A 22 -33.72 11.36 1.43
CA PHE A 22 -33.57 10.93 0.04
C PHE A 22 -34.13 9.53 -0.23
N GLY A 23 -34.80 8.93 0.76
CA GLY A 23 -35.38 7.60 0.68
C GLY A 23 -34.42 6.47 1.04
N VAL A 24 -33.20 6.80 1.51
CA VAL A 24 -32.24 5.80 1.96
C VAL A 24 -32.71 5.16 3.27
N ARG A 25 -32.64 3.82 3.35
CA ARG A 25 -33.12 3.07 4.53
C ARG A 25 -32.08 2.07 5.02
N PRO A 26 -31.65 2.15 6.29
CA PRO A 26 -30.80 1.13 6.88
C PRO A 26 -31.53 -0.22 6.93
N ASP A 27 -30.76 -1.30 6.85
CA ASP A 27 -31.19 -2.69 7.01
C ASP A 27 -32.31 -3.13 6.06
N SER A 28 -32.46 -2.43 4.93
CA SER A 28 -33.52 -2.69 3.95
C SER A 28 -33.17 -3.80 2.96
N GLY A 29 -31.87 -4.02 2.69
CA GLY A 29 -31.39 -4.87 1.60
C GLY A 29 -31.65 -4.32 0.19
N GLU A 30 -32.22 -3.12 0.08
CA GLU A 30 -32.48 -2.45 -1.19
C GLU A 30 -31.22 -1.69 -1.66
N ASP A 31 -31.04 -1.57 -2.97
CA ASP A 31 -29.96 -0.76 -3.56
C ASP A 31 -30.13 0.73 -3.23
N GLN A 32 -29.13 1.31 -2.57
CA GLN A 32 -29.10 2.71 -2.13
C GLN A 32 -28.37 3.65 -3.11
N SER A 33 -27.73 3.12 -4.16
CA SER A 33 -26.84 3.87 -5.05
C SER A 33 -27.46 5.15 -5.62
N LEU A 34 -28.66 5.09 -6.19
CA LEU A 34 -29.32 6.26 -6.78
C LEU A 34 -29.69 7.33 -5.75
N ALA A 35 -30.18 6.91 -4.58
CA ALA A 35 -30.62 7.81 -3.53
C ALA A 35 -29.43 8.56 -2.92
N VAL A 36 -28.32 7.85 -2.68
CA VAL A 36 -27.06 8.45 -2.24
C VAL A 36 -26.49 9.41 -3.28
N TYR A 37 -26.48 9.03 -4.56
CA TYR A 37 -26.04 9.94 -5.62
C TYR A 37 -26.83 11.25 -5.63
N ARG A 38 -28.17 11.18 -5.50
CA ARG A 38 -29.03 12.38 -5.42
C ARG A 38 -28.74 13.24 -4.19
N ALA A 39 -28.50 12.61 -3.03
CA ALA A 39 -28.14 13.33 -1.82
C ALA A 39 -26.81 14.08 -1.98
N ILE A 40 -25.80 13.44 -2.59
CA ILE A 40 -24.51 14.08 -2.89
C ILE A 40 -24.68 15.26 -3.84
N GLN A 41 -25.47 15.12 -4.92
CA GLN A 41 -25.75 16.24 -5.83
C GLN A 41 -26.46 17.40 -5.13
N HIS A 42 -27.35 17.12 -4.17
CA HIS A 42 -27.97 18.16 -3.36
C HIS A 42 -26.95 18.86 -2.46
N CYS A 43 -26.10 18.10 -1.76
CA CYS A 43 -25.05 18.63 -0.87
C CYS A 43 -24.07 19.56 -1.61
N ARG A 44 -23.78 19.32 -2.89
CA ARG A 44 -22.91 20.18 -3.72
C ARG A 44 -23.36 21.64 -3.78
N SER A 45 -24.65 21.90 -3.62
CA SER A 45 -25.21 23.26 -3.65
C SER A 45 -25.19 23.96 -2.29
N ILE A 46 -24.75 23.27 -1.24
CA ILE A 46 -24.82 23.72 0.15
C ILE A 46 -23.38 23.83 0.69
N PRO A 47 -22.86 25.06 0.87
CA PRO A 47 -21.56 25.26 1.51
C PRO A 47 -21.55 24.67 2.93
N GLY A 48 -20.52 23.91 3.29
CA GLY A 48 -20.41 23.34 4.63
C GLY A 48 -21.30 22.12 4.87
N ALA A 49 -21.81 21.47 3.82
CA ALA A 49 -22.78 20.39 3.94
C ALA A 49 -22.26 19.21 4.78
N VAL A 50 -23.09 18.75 5.71
CA VAL A 50 -22.89 17.55 6.51
C VAL A 50 -23.95 16.52 6.13
N LEU A 51 -23.53 15.43 5.49
CA LEU A 51 -24.40 14.31 5.12
C LEU A 51 -24.36 13.23 6.22
N GLN A 52 -25.49 12.99 6.87
CA GLN A 52 -25.59 12.07 8.01
C GLN A 52 -26.27 10.76 7.64
N PHE A 53 -25.66 9.65 8.01
CA PHE A 53 -26.23 8.31 7.92
C PHE A 53 -26.54 7.79 9.33
N PRO A 54 -27.79 7.36 9.60
CA PRO A 54 -28.09 6.55 10.77
C PRO A 54 -27.29 5.24 10.79
N PRO A 55 -27.06 4.62 11.97
CA PRO A 55 -26.44 3.30 12.03
C PRO A 55 -27.32 2.26 11.33
N GLY A 56 -26.67 1.24 10.76
CA GLY A 56 -27.33 0.15 10.04
C GLY A 56 -26.58 -0.25 8.76
N ARG A 57 -27.04 -1.33 8.13
CA ARG A 57 -26.50 -1.84 6.86
C ARG A 57 -27.11 -1.11 5.67
N TYR A 58 -26.29 -0.76 4.69
CA TYR A 58 -26.71 -0.17 3.41
C TYR A 58 -26.04 -0.92 2.26
N ASP A 59 -26.84 -1.33 1.28
CA ASP A 59 -26.40 -2.15 0.15
C ASP A 59 -26.29 -1.30 -1.12
N PHE A 60 -25.20 -1.47 -1.87
CA PHE A 60 -24.89 -0.70 -3.07
C PHE A 60 -24.63 -1.63 -4.26
N TRP A 61 -25.34 -1.37 -5.35
CA TRP A 61 -25.23 -2.12 -6.60
C TRP A 61 -24.82 -1.22 -7.78
N PRO A 62 -24.12 -1.76 -8.79
CA PRO A 62 -23.56 -0.96 -9.89
C PRO A 62 -24.62 -0.38 -10.84
N GLU A 63 -25.79 -1.03 -10.98
CA GLU A 63 -26.81 -0.73 -12.00
C GLU A 63 -27.33 0.70 -11.94
N LEU A 64 -27.37 1.29 -10.74
CA LEU A 64 -27.84 2.66 -10.50
C LEU A 64 -26.77 3.58 -9.94
N ALA A 65 -25.50 3.13 -9.91
CA ALA A 65 -24.37 3.91 -9.44
C ALA A 65 -23.81 4.84 -10.52
N TYR A 66 -23.07 5.86 -10.10
CA TYR A 66 -22.39 6.76 -11.03
C TYR A 66 -21.31 6.00 -11.80
N GLU A 67 -21.24 6.16 -13.11
CA GLU A 67 -20.22 5.52 -13.95
C GLU A 67 -19.24 6.59 -14.49
N GLY A 68 -17.95 6.30 -14.40
CA GLY A 68 -16.91 7.17 -14.96
C GLY A 68 -15.63 6.41 -15.30
N PHE A 69 -14.76 7.05 -16.09
CA PHE A 69 -13.41 6.55 -16.35
C PHE A 69 -12.42 7.28 -15.43
N PHE A 70 -11.57 6.54 -14.73
CA PHE A 70 -10.62 7.12 -13.79
C PHE A 70 -9.21 6.57 -14.04
N TYR A 71 -8.19 7.39 -13.82
CA TYR A 71 -6.82 6.91 -13.67
C TYR A 71 -6.48 6.90 -12.20
N ILE A 72 -6.21 5.71 -11.66
CA ILE A 72 -5.83 5.48 -10.28
C ILE A 72 -4.43 4.87 -10.28
N SER A 73 -3.48 5.57 -9.66
CA SER A 73 -2.10 5.12 -9.61
C SER A 73 -1.97 3.78 -8.90
N ASN A 74 -1.03 2.97 -9.38
CA ASN A 74 -0.74 1.60 -8.93
C ASN A 74 -1.93 0.63 -9.07
N HIS A 75 -3.04 1.03 -9.71
CA HIS A 75 -4.19 0.19 -10.01
C HIS A 75 -4.30 -0.11 -11.51
N ASP A 76 -5.02 -1.18 -11.84
CA ASP A 76 -5.42 -1.47 -13.20
C ASP A 76 -6.48 -0.45 -13.66
N ASN A 77 -6.24 0.18 -14.81
CA ASN A 77 -7.04 1.32 -15.30
C ASN A 77 -7.89 0.94 -16.53
N GLU A 78 -8.53 -0.22 -16.47
CA GLU A 78 -9.37 -0.74 -17.56
C GLU A 78 -10.81 -0.22 -17.45
N GLY A 79 -11.32 0.32 -18.57
CA GLY A 79 -12.73 0.67 -18.74
C GLY A 79 -13.29 1.72 -17.76
N SER A 80 -14.57 2.00 -17.91
CA SER A 80 -15.34 2.76 -16.92
C SER A 80 -15.61 1.90 -15.68
N ARG A 81 -15.79 2.54 -14.53
CA ARG A 81 -16.08 1.91 -13.25
C ARG A 81 -17.25 2.61 -12.56
N HIS A 82 -17.99 1.84 -11.77
CA HIS A 82 -19.13 2.32 -11.00
C HIS A 82 -18.70 2.82 -9.62
N VAL A 83 -19.29 3.92 -9.16
CA VAL A 83 -18.96 4.61 -7.90
C VAL A 83 -20.22 4.87 -7.09
N ALA A 84 -20.22 4.44 -5.83
CA ALA A 84 -21.35 4.71 -4.92
C ALA A 84 -21.34 6.15 -4.37
N PHE A 85 -20.16 6.65 -3.97
CA PHE A 85 -19.96 7.99 -3.43
C PHE A 85 -19.01 8.83 -4.32
N PRO A 86 -19.51 9.41 -5.43
CA PRO A 86 -18.73 10.30 -6.28
C PRO A 86 -18.66 11.72 -5.69
N LEU A 87 -17.65 11.95 -4.85
CA LEU A 87 -17.37 13.22 -4.17
C LEU A 87 -16.41 14.08 -5.01
N THR A 88 -16.85 14.46 -6.22
CA THR A 88 -16.04 15.29 -7.14
C THR A 88 -16.33 16.78 -6.94
N GLY A 89 -15.30 17.62 -6.88
CA GLY A 89 -15.42 19.09 -6.80
C GLY A 89 -16.14 19.60 -5.55
N MET A 90 -16.13 18.84 -4.45
CA MET A 90 -16.76 19.20 -3.19
C MET A 90 -15.88 20.18 -2.42
N LYS A 91 -16.51 21.09 -1.66
CA LYS A 91 -15.81 22.02 -0.76
C LYS A 91 -16.49 22.06 0.60
N ASP A 92 -15.69 21.94 1.66
CA ASP A 92 -16.15 21.97 3.05
C ASP A 92 -17.26 20.95 3.30
N PHE A 93 -17.03 19.68 2.95
CA PHE A 93 -18.03 18.62 3.01
C PHE A 93 -17.66 17.58 4.08
N THR A 94 -18.66 17.20 4.87
CA THR A 94 -18.54 16.13 5.86
C THR A 94 -19.55 15.02 5.60
N LEU A 95 -19.09 13.77 5.63
CA LEU A 95 -19.94 12.59 5.75
C LEU A 95 -19.77 12.00 7.15
N GLU A 96 -20.87 11.94 7.91
CA GLU A 96 -20.93 11.35 9.24
C GLU A 96 -21.84 10.13 9.22
N ALA A 97 -21.27 8.96 9.47
CA ALA A 97 -21.99 7.70 9.30
C ALA A 97 -21.69 6.74 10.46
N ALA A 98 -21.70 7.26 11.68
CA ALA A 98 -21.35 6.51 12.89
C ALA A 98 -22.21 5.24 13.03
N GLY A 99 -21.55 4.09 12.89
CA GLY A 99 -22.20 2.78 12.99
C GLY A 99 -22.89 2.30 11.71
N ALA A 100 -22.70 3.01 10.58
CA ALA A 100 -23.14 2.53 9.28
C ALA A 100 -22.19 1.45 8.73
N GLU A 101 -22.76 0.45 8.08
CA GLU A 101 -22.04 -0.57 7.33
C GLU A 101 -22.44 -0.48 5.86
N PHE A 102 -21.49 -0.10 5.01
CA PHE A 102 -21.68 -0.01 3.56
C PHE A 102 -21.21 -1.32 2.92
N ILE A 103 -22.17 -2.08 2.40
CA ILE A 103 -21.95 -3.35 1.73
C ILE A 103 -22.09 -3.18 0.23
N PHE A 104 -21.03 -3.53 -0.48
CA PHE A 104 -20.95 -3.41 -1.92
C PHE A 104 -21.17 -4.77 -2.59
N HIS A 105 -21.91 -4.73 -3.69
CA HIS A 105 -22.16 -5.87 -4.55
C HIS A 105 -21.45 -5.70 -5.88
N SER A 106 -20.92 -6.79 -6.43
CA SER A 106 -20.14 -6.76 -7.68
C SER A 106 -18.91 -5.80 -7.64
N LEU A 107 -18.49 -5.34 -8.82
CA LEU A 107 -17.31 -4.49 -9.05
C LEU A 107 -17.68 -3.01 -8.94
N MET A 108 -17.32 -2.37 -7.83
CA MET A 108 -17.64 -0.96 -7.57
C MET A 108 -16.54 -0.29 -6.76
N ILE A 109 -16.33 1.01 -6.96
CA ILE A 109 -15.53 1.87 -6.07
C ILE A 109 -16.49 2.46 -5.03
N PRO A 110 -16.29 2.23 -3.73
CA PRO A 110 -17.08 2.90 -2.70
C PRO A 110 -16.95 4.42 -2.76
N PHE A 111 -15.75 4.98 -2.58
CA PHE A 111 -15.52 6.42 -2.54
C PHE A 111 -14.54 6.89 -3.62
N TRP A 112 -14.99 7.79 -4.48
CA TRP A 112 -14.15 8.58 -5.38
C TRP A 112 -14.19 10.04 -4.93
N VAL A 113 -13.10 10.53 -4.37
CA VAL A 113 -12.95 11.91 -3.93
C VAL A 113 -11.98 12.60 -4.88
N GLU A 114 -12.46 13.56 -5.66
CA GLU A 114 -11.66 14.16 -6.73
C GLU A 114 -11.80 15.67 -6.75
N GLY A 115 -10.69 16.39 -6.94
CA GLY A 115 -10.70 17.84 -7.12
C GLY A 115 -11.40 18.57 -5.96
N SER A 116 -11.36 18.01 -4.76
CA SER A 116 -12.15 18.44 -3.62
C SER A 116 -11.28 19.04 -2.51
N GLU A 117 -11.89 19.89 -1.67
CA GLU A 117 -11.21 20.68 -0.66
C GLU A 117 -11.93 20.57 0.69
N ASN A 118 -11.19 20.34 1.77
CA ASN A 118 -11.73 20.23 3.14
C ASN A 118 -12.82 19.16 3.25
N ILE A 119 -12.43 17.90 3.02
CA ILE A 119 -13.33 16.74 3.05
C ILE A 119 -13.10 15.94 4.31
N ARG A 120 -14.19 15.58 5.01
CA ARG A 120 -14.16 14.71 6.19
C ARG A 120 -15.09 13.52 6.00
N LEU A 121 -14.55 12.31 6.11
CA LEU A 121 -15.29 11.05 6.03
C LEU A 121 -15.18 10.34 7.37
N SER A 122 -16.30 9.98 8.01
CA SER A 122 -16.22 9.40 9.35
C SER A 122 -17.28 8.38 9.75
N GLY A 123 -16.85 7.41 10.56
CA GLY A 123 -17.73 6.57 11.39
C GLY A 123 -18.27 5.28 10.76
N PHE A 124 -17.91 4.96 9.52
CA PHE A 124 -18.51 3.85 8.76
C PHE A 124 -17.57 2.65 8.56
N ARG A 125 -18.16 1.53 8.14
CA ARG A 125 -17.46 0.33 7.70
C ARG A 125 -17.71 0.08 6.22
N VAL A 126 -16.74 -0.48 5.52
CA VAL A 126 -16.83 -0.88 4.11
C VAL A 126 -16.54 -2.38 3.99
N ASP A 127 -17.39 -3.11 3.29
CA ASP A 127 -17.17 -4.53 2.97
C ASP A 127 -17.89 -4.94 1.68
N TRP A 128 -17.59 -6.14 1.19
CA TRP A 128 -18.31 -6.77 0.09
C TRP A 128 -19.12 -7.96 0.59
N GLU A 129 -20.31 -8.13 0.01
CA GLU A 129 -21.14 -9.32 0.25
C GLU A 129 -20.38 -10.57 -0.21
N VAL A 130 -19.85 -10.53 -1.44
CA VAL A 130 -18.98 -11.56 -2.00
C VAL A 130 -17.60 -10.96 -2.31
N PRO A 131 -16.55 -11.26 -1.52
CA PRO A 131 -15.19 -10.80 -1.80
C PRO A 131 -14.67 -11.27 -3.17
N MET A 132 -13.88 -10.45 -3.87
CA MET A 132 -13.25 -10.83 -5.16
C MET A 132 -11.90 -11.54 -4.96
N MET A 133 -11.92 -12.58 -4.11
CA MET A 133 -10.86 -13.56 -3.88
C MET A 133 -11.47 -14.83 -3.31
N GLY A 134 -10.73 -15.94 -3.33
CA GLY A 134 -11.15 -17.19 -2.68
C GLY A 134 -10.23 -17.59 -1.54
N GLN A 135 -10.69 -18.50 -0.69
CA GLN A 135 -9.82 -19.23 0.23
C GLN A 135 -10.21 -20.71 0.31
N GLY A 136 -9.27 -21.52 0.76
CA GLY A 136 -9.48 -22.94 1.01
C GLY A 136 -8.46 -23.50 1.98
N THR A 137 -8.64 -24.76 2.35
CA THR A 137 -7.80 -25.48 3.31
C THR A 137 -7.03 -26.59 2.62
N VAL A 138 -5.72 -26.68 2.85
CA VAL A 138 -4.89 -27.76 2.34
C VAL A 138 -5.29 -29.06 3.04
N LEU A 139 -5.71 -30.04 2.26
CA LEU A 139 -6.09 -31.36 2.77
C LEU A 139 -4.90 -32.31 2.84
N ALA A 140 -4.06 -32.28 1.80
CA ALA A 140 -2.90 -33.13 1.66
C ALA A 140 -1.90 -32.51 0.68
N SER A 141 -0.62 -32.60 1.02
CA SER A 141 0.49 -32.21 0.16
C SER A 141 1.48 -33.35 -0.06
N GLU A 142 1.74 -33.67 -1.33
CA GLU A 142 2.72 -34.64 -1.77
C GLU A 142 3.79 -33.99 -2.65
N ALA A 143 4.81 -34.77 -3.03
CA ALA A 143 5.93 -34.28 -3.85
C ALA A 143 5.47 -33.59 -5.16
N ASP A 144 4.46 -34.12 -5.85
CA ASP A 144 4.05 -33.65 -7.18
C ASP A 144 2.69 -32.95 -7.22
N TRP A 145 1.96 -32.96 -6.10
CA TRP A 145 0.60 -32.42 -6.05
C TRP A 145 0.20 -31.97 -4.64
N PHE A 146 -0.81 -31.11 -4.55
CA PHE A 146 -1.49 -30.80 -3.30
C PHE A 146 -2.99 -30.58 -3.55
N ASP A 147 -3.81 -31.01 -2.59
CA ASP A 147 -5.27 -30.88 -2.64
C ASP A 147 -5.74 -29.76 -1.71
N ILE A 148 -6.62 -28.90 -2.20
CA ILE A 148 -7.23 -27.82 -1.43
C ILE A 148 -8.75 -27.98 -1.46
N ALA A 149 -9.37 -28.04 -0.28
CA ALA A 149 -10.82 -27.89 -0.13
C ALA A 149 -11.17 -26.40 -0.14
N ILE A 150 -12.00 -25.95 -1.08
CA ILE A 150 -12.53 -24.59 -1.10
C ILE A 150 -13.45 -24.39 0.11
N ASP A 151 -13.26 -23.28 0.83
CA ASP A 151 -14.07 -22.99 2.01
C ASP A 151 -15.53 -22.68 1.62
N GLU A 152 -16.46 -22.94 2.53
CA GLU A 152 -17.89 -22.66 2.33
C GLU A 152 -18.11 -21.16 2.02
N GLY A 153 -19.07 -20.88 1.13
CA GLY A 153 -19.39 -19.51 0.68
C GLY A 153 -18.64 -19.06 -0.56
N TYR A 154 -17.56 -19.76 -0.96
CA TYR A 154 -16.86 -19.47 -2.21
C TYR A 154 -17.27 -20.44 -3.32
N ARG A 155 -17.52 -19.89 -4.51
CA ARG A 155 -17.89 -20.67 -5.70
C ARG A 155 -16.80 -20.58 -6.75
N CYS A 156 -16.41 -21.72 -7.30
CA CYS A 156 -15.46 -21.78 -8.40
C CYS A 156 -15.83 -22.89 -9.39
N ARG A 157 -15.22 -22.81 -10.58
CA ARG A 157 -15.17 -23.91 -11.55
C ARG A 157 -13.73 -24.14 -12.01
N VAL A 158 -13.45 -25.33 -12.54
CA VAL A 158 -12.20 -25.61 -13.24
C VAL A 158 -12.47 -25.60 -14.75
N GLU A 159 -11.74 -24.75 -15.47
CA GLU A 159 -11.85 -24.58 -16.92
C GLU A 159 -10.44 -24.57 -17.51
N ASP A 160 -10.17 -25.43 -18.51
CA ASP A 160 -8.85 -25.59 -19.15
C ASP A 160 -7.67 -25.76 -18.16
N GLY A 161 -7.91 -26.50 -17.08
CA GLY A 161 -6.93 -26.76 -16.03
C GLY A 161 -6.61 -25.54 -15.16
N ARG A 162 -7.50 -24.54 -15.11
CA ARG A 162 -7.41 -23.32 -14.29
C ARG A 162 -8.65 -23.17 -13.42
N VAL A 163 -8.47 -22.65 -12.21
CA VAL A 163 -9.59 -22.29 -11.33
C VAL A 163 -10.10 -20.90 -11.72
N VAL A 164 -11.42 -20.77 -11.84
CA VAL A 164 -12.15 -19.52 -12.04
C VAL A 164 -13.13 -19.35 -10.88
N PHE A 165 -12.98 -18.28 -10.09
CA PHE A 165 -13.94 -17.92 -9.04
C PHE A 165 -15.11 -17.15 -9.64
N LEU A 166 -16.29 -17.37 -9.06
CA LEU A 166 -17.57 -16.84 -9.51
C LEU A 166 -18.16 -15.95 -8.42
N GLY A 167 -18.47 -14.70 -8.76
CA GLY A 167 -19.11 -13.73 -7.87
C GLY A 167 -20.37 -13.13 -8.45
N GLU A 168 -20.72 -11.94 -7.98
CA GLU A 168 -21.89 -11.20 -8.44
C GLU A 168 -21.56 -10.47 -9.76
N GLY A 169 -21.94 -11.05 -10.89
CA GLY A 169 -21.71 -10.44 -12.21
C GLY A 169 -20.26 -10.48 -12.70
N TRP A 170 -19.38 -11.24 -12.04
CA TRP A 170 -17.99 -11.42 -12.46
C TRP A 170 -17.52 -12.86 -12.31
N ASP A 171 -16.70 -13.29 -13.27
CA ASP A 171 -15.91 -14.51 -13.24
C ASP A 171 -14.44 -14.11 -13.34
N ARG A 172 -13.57 -14.64 -12.46
CA ARG A 172 -12.15 -14.29 -12.43
C ARG A 172 -11.26 -15.51 -12.30
N GLN A 173 -10.38 -15.69 -13.28
CA GLN A 173 -9.35 -16.72 -13.22
C GLN A 173 -8.36 -16.42 -12.09
N VAL A 174 -8.00 -17.46 -11.34
CA VAL A 174 -6.91 -17.41 -10.36
C VAL A 174 -5.58 -17.27 -11.09
N TRP A 175 -4.72 -16.41 -10.56
CA TRP A 175 -3.36 -16.18 -11.06
C TRP A 175 -2.29 -16.37 -9.98
N GLY A 176 -2.68 -16.64 -8.73
CA GLY A 176 -1.74 -16.96 -7.68
C GLY A 176 -2.37 -17.58 -6.44
N LEU A 177 -1.54 -18.32 -5.70
CA LEU A 177 -1.86 -18.90 -4.41
C LEU A 177 -0.89 -18.31 -3.37
N LEU A 178 -1.42 -17.92 -2.22
CA LEU A 178 -0.65 -17.49 -1.06
C LEU A 178 -1.02 -18.36 0.13
N GLU A 179 -0.03 -18.93 0.80
CA GLU A 179 -0.25 -19.77 1.97
C GLU A 179 -0.26 -18.96 3.26
N PHE A 180 -1.27 -19.26 4.07
CA PHE A 180 -1.53 -18.66 5.35
C PHE A 180 -1.50 -19.74 6.44
N ASP A 181 -0.73 -19.48 7.49
CA ASP A 181 -0.60 -20.35 8.65
C ASP A 181 -1.68 -19.99 9.69
N PRO A 182 -2.63 -20.89 9.99
CA PRO A 182 -3.71 -20.64 10.93
C PRO A 182 -3.24 -20.54 12.38
N VAL A 183 -2.03 -21.01 12.72
CA VAL A 183 -1.48 -20.93 14.08
C VAL A 183 -0.95 -19.53 14.35
N THR A 184 -0.12 -18.99 13.46
CA THR A 184 0.42 -17.63 13.57
C THR A 184 -0.57 -16.56 13.10
N GLN A 185 -1.61 -16.97 12.36
CA GLN A 185 -2.58 -16.12 11.70
C GLN A 185 -1.94 -15.12 10.74
N ALA A 186 -0.95 -15.56 9.96
CA ALA A 186 -0.22 -14.73 9.01
C ALA A 186 0.20 -15.55 7.78
N THR A 187 0.79 -14.88 6.78
CA THR A 187 1.50 -15.56 5.69
C THR A 187 2.45 -16.61 6.26
N ALA A 188 2.45 -17.83 5.72
CA ALA A 188 3.24 -18.92 6.26
C ALA A 188 4.76 -18.68 6.14
N TYR A 189 5.53 -19.19 7.11
CA TYR A 189 6.99 -19.08 7.12
C TYR A 189 7.62 -19.60 5.82
N GLY A 190 8.47 -18.77 5.19
CA GLY A 190 9.18 -19.09 3.96
C GLY A 190 8.30 -19.38 2.73
N SER A 191 6.99 -19.08 2.76
CA SER A 191 6.08 -19.37 1.63
C SER A 191 6.25 -18.37 0.48
N ALA A 192 6.32 -17.08 0.80
CA ALA A 192 6.43 -15.99 -0.15
C ALA A 192 5.39 -16.07 -1.31
N ASP A 193 5.75 -15.59 -2.50
CA ASP A 193 4.94 -15.67 -3.74
C ASP A 193 5.25 -16.94 -4.58
N GLN A 194 5.73 -18.04 -3.98
CA GLN A 194 6.23 -19.22 -4.72
C GLN A 194 5.21 -19.89 -5.66
N TRP A 195 3.92 -19.66 -5.43
CA TRP A 195 2.82 -20.15 -6.27
C TRP A 195 1.97 -19.02 -6.85
N SER A 196 2.56 -17.84 -7.04
CA SER A 196 1.93 -16.67 -7.67
C SER A 196 2.65 -16.25 -8.95
N TYR A 197 1.99 -15.42 -9.76
CA TYR A 197 2.56 -14.82 -10.97
C TYR A 197 3.09 -15.86 -11.97
N ASP A 198 4.33 -15.73 -12.43
CA ASP A 198 4.91 -16.63 -13.42
C ASP A 198 5.04 -18.07 -12.91
N SER A 199 5.29 -18.26 -11.61
CA SER A 199 5.34 -19.59 -11.00
C SER A 199 3.96 -20.27 -10.97
N PHE A 200 2.87 -19.52 -11.00
CA PHE A 200 1.52 -20.08 -11.11
C PHE A 200 1.21 -20.59 -12.54
N ARG A 201 1.90 -20.09 -13.57
CA ARG A 201 1.66 -20.52 -14.95
C ARG A 201 1.93 -22.01 -15.17
N ASP A 202 2.83 -22.59 -14.37
CA ASP A 202 3.21 -24.00 -14.40
C ASP A 202 2.25 -24.91 -13.62
N LEU A 203 1.37 -24.35 -12.78
CA LEU A 203 0.37 -25.13 -12.05
C LEU A 203 -0.82 -25.48 -12.94
N ARG A 204 -1.38 -26.68 -12.75
CA ARG A 204 -2.64 -27.14 -13.35
C ARG A 204 -3.58 -27.64 -12.28
N ALA A 205 -4.85 -27.25 -12.41
CA ALA A 205 -5.92 -27.59 -11.49
C ALA A 205 -6.83 -28.68 -12.08
N GLU A 206 -7.27 -29.61 -11.23
CA GLU A 206 -8.30 -30.61 -11.53
C GLU A 206 -9.25 -30.69 -10.32
N GLU A 207 -10.56 -30.73 -10.55
CA GLU A 207 -11.52 -30.99 -9.47
C GLU A 207 -11.63 -32.50 -9.22
N ARG A 208 -11.30 -32.93 -8.00
CA ARG A 208 -11.26 -34.36 -7.62
C ARG A 208 -12.58 -34.87 -7.06
N SER A 209 -13.28 -33.99 -6.37
CA SER A 209 -14.63 -34.13 -5.85
C SER A 209 -15.20 -32.72 -5.65
N PRO A 210 -16.52 -32.55 -5.46
CA PRO A 210 -17.12 -31.23 -5.32
C PRO A 210 -16.36 -30.34 -4.32
N GLY A 211 -15.80 -29.23 -4.80
CA GLY A 211 -15.06 -28.26 -3.98
C GLY A 211 -13.65 -28.67 -3.56
N VAL A 212 -13.10 -29.78 -4.05
CA VAL A 212 -11.71 -30.21 -3.78
C VAL A 212 -10.88 -30.11 -5.05
N ILE A 213 -9.94 -29.16 -5.05
CA ILE A 213 -9.08 -28.85 -6.19
C ILE A 213 -7.68 -29.41 -5.96
N ARG A 214 -7.25 -30.29 -6.87
CA ARG A 214 -5.87 -30.74 -6.95
C ARG A 214 -5.05 -29.81 -7.82
N TYR A 215 -3.96 -29.30 -7.29
CA TYR A 215 -2.91 -28.66 -8.07
C TYR A 215 -1.77 -29.62 -8.35
N THR A 216 -1.33 -29.66 -9.59
CA THR A 216 -0.15 -30.40 -10.06
C THR A 216 0.78 -29.47 -10.83
N GLY A 217 2.05 -29.84 -10.93
CA GLY A 217 3.07 -29.03 -11.61
C GLY A 217 3.76 -28.02 -10.68
N ASN A 218 4.47 -27.05 -11.27
CA ASN A 218 5.39 -26.11 -10.62
C ASN A 218 6.68 -26.76 -10.06
N ARG A 219 7.79 -26.04 -10.19
CA ARG A 219 9.16 -26.49 -9.87
C ARG A 219 9.62 -26.16 -8.45
N SER A 220 8.76 -25.55 -7.63
CA SER A 220 9.06 -25.21 -6.24
C SER A 220 9.30 -26.48 -5.46
N ALA A 221 10.38 -26.50 -4.69
CA ALA A 221 10.69 -27.58 -3.76
C ALA A 221 9.78 -27.55 -2.52
N ARG A 222 9.12 -26.41 -2.25
CA ARG A 222 8.19 -26.26 -1.12
C ARG A 222 6.79 -26.73 -1.54
N ARG A 223 6.06 -27.30 -0.60
CA ARG A 223 4.63 -27.60 -0.68
C ARG A 223 3.92 -26.93 0.49
N PRO A 224 2.64 -26.55 0.35
CA PRO A 224 1.93 -25.96 1.48
C PRO A 224 1.70 -27.04 2.54
N ALA A 225 1.67 -26.66 3.82
CA ALA A 225 1.49 -27.62 4.89
C ALA A 225 0.02 -28.06 5.01
N ASP A 226 -0.22 -29.31 5.37
CA ASP A 226 -1.55 -29.82 5.64
C ASP A 226 -2.24 -29.00 6.75
N GLY A 227 -3.51 -28.65 6.54
CA GLY A 227 -4.29 -27.82 7.44
C GLY A 227 -4.06 -26.30 7.30
N ASN A 228 -3.03 -25.87 6.56
CA ASN A 228 -2.88 -24.44 6.26
C ASN A 228 -3.98 -23.93 5.34
N LYS A 229 -4.21 -22.62 5.38
CA LYS A 229 -5.13 -21.94 4.47
C LYS A 229 -4.39 -21.49 3.22
N ILE A 230 -5.08 -21.50 2.09
CA ILE A 230 -4.62 -20.96 0.82
C ILE A 230 -5.56 -19.85 0.40
N ILE A 231 -4.98 -18.68 0.12
CA ILE A 231 -5.68 -17.54 -0.46
C ILE A 231 -5.50 -17.59 -1.97
N PHE A 232 -6.61 -17.63 -2.69
CA PHE A 232 -6.66 -17.65 -4.14
C PHE A 232 -6.76 -16.23 -4.67
N ARG A 233 -5.67 -15.74 -5.27
CA ARG A 233 -5.58 -14.42 -5.86
C ARG A 233 -6.12 -14.47 -7.29
N CYS A 234 -7.15 -13.69 -7.57
CA CYS A 234 -7.81 -13.62 -8.88
C CYS A 234 -8.20 -12.19 -9.22
N GLY A 235 -8.45 -11.93 -10.51
CA GLY A 235 -8.91 -10.64 -11.02
C GLY A 235 -7.94 -9.48 -10.87
N LEU A 236 -8.38 -8.31 -11.34
CA LEU A 236 -7.63 -7.07 -11.37
C LEU A 236 -7.64 -6.36 -10.01
N ARG A 237 -6.77 -5.37 -9.89
CA ARG A 237 -6.66 -4.42 -8.79
C ARG A 237 -7.19 -3.07 -9.27
N ASP A 238 -8.50 -2.88 -9.30
CA ASP A 238 -9.16 -1.79 -10.03
C ASP A 238 -10.24 -1.03 -9.22
N HIS A 239 -10.66 -1.55 -8.06
CA HIS A 239 -11.65 -0.87 -7.20
C HIS A 239 -11.16 -0.71 -5.74
N PRO A 240 -10.39 0.35 -5.43
CA PRO A 240 -10.02 0.66 -4.04
C PRO A 240 -11.26 1.06 -3.23
N ALA A 241 -11.19 0.96 -1.89
CA ALA A 241 -12.30 1.40 -1.04
C ALA A 241 -12.43 2.93 -1.05
N ILE A 242 -11.33 3.66 -0.87
CA ILE A 242 -11.30 5.12 -0.91
C ILE A 242 -10.19 5.59 -1.83
N ALA A 243 -10.55 6.25 -2.93
CA ALA A 243 -9.61 6.91 -3.83
C ALA A 243 -9.72 8.43 -3.69
N ILE A 244 -8.59 9.09 -3.45
CA ILE A 244 -8.46 10.54 -3.24
C ILE A 244 -7.53 11.08 -4.34
N SER A 245 -8.05 11.88 -5.27
CA SER A 245 -7.30 12.43 -6.40
C SER A 245 -7.37 13.94 -6.42
N ASP A 246 -6.22 14.60 -6.52
CA ASP A 246 -6.15 16.06 -6.74
C ASP A 246 -6.91 16.86 -5.67
N CYS A 247 -6.86 16.40 -4.42
CA CYS A 247 -7.60 16.98 -3.29
C CYS A 247 -6.68 17.76 -2.36
N THR A 248 -7.25 18.70 -1.60
CA THR A 248 -6.57 19.41 -0.51
C THR A 248 -7.32 19.22 0.80
N ASN A 249 -6.62 18.84 1.85
CA ASN A 249 -7.14 18.66 3.20
C ASN A 249 -8.27 17.61 3.26
N THR A 250 -7.89 16.33 3.27
CA THR A 250 -8.83 15.21 3.43
C THR A 250 -8.58 14.48 4.74
N VAL A 251 -9.64 14.28 5.52
CA VAL A 251 -9.61 13.57 6.81
C VAL A 251 -10.52 12.35 6.71
N VAL A 252 -9.97 11.18 7.01
CA VAL A 252 -10.73 9.94 7.17
C VAL A 252 -10.54 9.46 8.60
N GLU A 253 -11.62 9.40 9.36
CA GLU A 253 -11.59 9.14 10.80
C GLU A 253 -12.61 8.08 11.22
N ASP A 254 -12.22 7.13 12.08
CA ASP A 254 -13.12 6.07 12.56
C ASP A 254 -13.74 5.24 11.43
N VAL A 255 -12.92 4.86 10.46
CA VAL A 255 -13.36 4.07 9.29
C VAL A 255 -12.68 2.70 9.32
N THR A 256 -13.47 1.65 9.08
CA THR A 256 -12.94 0.28 8.93
C THR A 256 -13.22 -0.26 7.53
N VAL A 257 -12.20 -0.70 6.82
CA VAL A 257 -12.30 -1.40 5.54
C VAL A 257 -12.05 -2.89 5.78
N HIS A 258 -13.08 -3.71 5.60
CA HIS A 258 -13.01 -5.15 5.76
C HIS A 258 -12.55 -5.87 4.50
N HIS A 259 -12.90 -5.34 3.34
CA HIS A 259 -12.43 -5.81 2.04
C HIS A 259 -12.33 -4.62 1.08
N ALA A 260 -11.52 -4.77 0.04
CA ALA A 260 -11.49 -3.90 -1.14
C ALA A 260 -10.92 -4.70 -2.31
N LEU A 261 -11.44 -4.44 -3.53
CA LEU A 261 -10.97 -5.08 -4.76
C LEU A 261 -9.68 -4.43 -5.30
N GLY A 262 -9.05 -3.60 -4.49
CA GLY A 262 -7.75 -3.00 -4.70
C GLY A 262 -7.15 -2.66 -3.36
N MET A 263 -6.79 -1.38 -3.18
CA MET A 263 -6.30 -0.86 -1.91
C MET A 263 -7.41 -0.43 -0.95
N GLY A 264 -7.09 -0.31 0.33
CA GLY A 264 -7.98 0.34 1.30
C GLY A 264 -8.12 1.84 0.99
N VAL A 265 -7.02 2.58 1.08
CA VAL A 265 -6.94 3.99 0.65
C VAL A 265 -5.83 4.16 -0.38
N ILE A 266 -6.12 4.87 -1.47
CA ILE A 266 -5.13 5.39 -2.41
C ILE A 266 -5.33 6.89 -2.56
N ALA A 267 -4.28 7.67 -2.28
CA ALA A 267 -4.26 9.10 -2.53
C ALA A 267 -3.23 9.43 -3.61
N GLN A 268 -3.62 10.26 -4.57
CA GLN A 268 -2.74 10.73 -5.65
C GLN A 268 -2.84 12.24 -5.82
N ASN A 269 -1.71 12.90 -6.10
CA ASN A 269 -1.62 14.36 -6.34
C ASN A 269 -2.34 15.20 -5.27
N SER A 270 -2.39 14.73 -4.03
CA SER A 270 -3.23 15.31 -2.98
C SER A 270 -2.38 15.91 -1.87
N ARG A 271 -2.91 16.97 -1.23
CA ARG A 271 -2.24 17.70 -0.16
C ARG A 271 -2.96 17.51 1.16
N ASP A 272 -2.20 17.28 2.22
CA ASP A 272 -2.72 17.18 3.59
C ASP A 272 -3.78 16.07 3.78
N VAL A 273 -3.33 14.81 3.75
CA VAL A 273 -4.19 13.63 3.93
C VAL A 273 -4.00 13.03 5.32
N ARG A 274 -5.08 12.90 6.09
CA ARG A 274 -5.02 12.41 7.48
C ARG A 274 -5.95 11.21 7.68
N LEU A 275 -5.36 10.11 8.11
CA LEU A 275 -6.05 8.90 8.51
C LEU A 275 -5.91 8.74 10.03
N HIS A 276 -7.02 8.76 10.74
CA HIS A 276 -7.05 8.61 12.19
C HIS A 276 -8.00 7.50 12.60
N ARG A 277 -7.51 6.49 13.34
CA ARG A 277 -8.31 5.26 13.61
C ARG A 277 -8.91 4.67 12.32
N PHE A 278 -8.11 4.70 11.25
CA PHE A 278 -8.42 4.02 10.00
C PHE A 278 -7.94 2.58 10.10
N HIS A 279 -8.84 1.64 9.91
CA HIS A 279 -8.57 0.22 10.11
C HIS A 279 -8.77 -0.56 8.83
N VAL A 280 -7.82 -1.42 8.51
CA VAL A 280 -7.94 -2.49 7.51
C VAL A 280 -7.79 -3.80 8.27
N THR A 281 -8.87 -4.56 8.40
CA THR A 281 -8.90 -5.80 9.20
C THR A 281 -10.09 -6.66 8.80
N LEU A 282 -10.05 -7.94 9.16
CA LEU A 282 -11.11 -8.90 8.85
C LEU A 282 -12.47 -8.46 9.40
N ARG A 283 -13.55 -8.85 8.72
CA ARG A 283 -14.90 -8.70 9.27
C ARG A 283 -15.06 -9.63 10.48
N PRO A 284 -15.43 -9.11 11.67
CA PRO A 284 -15.69 -9.94 12.83
C PRO A 284 -16.78 -10.99 12.56
N GLY A 285 -16.60 -12.20 13.12
CA GLY A 285 -17.55 -13.30 12.95
C GLY A 285 -17.44 -14.03 11.60
N THR A 286 -16.41 -13.74 10.80
CA THR A 286 -16.09 -14.47 9.57
C THR A 286 -14.81 -15.30 9.73
N GLU A 287 -14.70 -16.35 8.94
CA GLU A 287 -13.48 -17.18 8.83
C GLU A 287 -12.52 -16.65 7.75
N ARG A 288 -12.67 -15.38 7.33
CA ARG A 288 -11.82 -14.78 6.31
C ARG A 288 -10.37 -14.71 6.80
N VAL A 289 -9.41 -14.94 5.91
CA VAL A 289 -7.96 -14.81 6.22
C VAL A 289 -7.26 -13.70 5.44
N PHE A 290 -8.05 -12.84 4.77
CA PHE A 290 -7.57 -11.69 4.02
C PHE A 290 -8.51 -10.49 4.18
N SER A 291 -7.97 -9.28 4.10
CA SER A 291 -8.74 -8.03 4.03
C SER A 291 -8.70 -7.46 2.60
N THR A 292 -7.84 -6.49 2.27
CA THR A 292 -7.76 -5.89 0.93
C THR A 292 -6.89 -6.70 -0.03
N LYS A 293 -7.20 -6.65 -1.34
CA LYS A 293 -6.44 -7.36 -2.39
C LYS A 293 -5.02 -6.83 -2.61
N ALA A 294 -4.79 -5.58 -2.23
CA ALA A 294 -3.50 -4.90 -2.30
C ALA A 294 -3.27 -4.12 -1.00
N ASP A 295 -2.49 -3.05 -1.05
CA ASP A 295 -2.05 -2.26 0.09
C ASP A 295 -3.22 -1.75 0.94
N ALA A 296 -2.98 -1.60 2.24
CA ALA A 296 -3.98 -1.00 3.12
C ALA A 296 -4.10 0.52 2.86
N THR A 297 -2.96 1.20 2.66
CA THR A 297 -2.89 2.63 2.36
C THR A 297 -1.75 2.91 1.38
N HIS A 298 -1.92 3.89 0.50
CA HIS A 298 -0.92 4.20 -0.51
C HIS A 298 -1.02 5.66 -0.97
N PHE A 299 0.11 6.31 -1.18
CA PHE A 299 0.19 7.75 -1.41
C PHE A 299 1.18 8.08 -2.53
N VAL A 300 0.67 8.59 -3.65
CA VAL A 300 1.47 8.92 -4.84
C VAL A 300 1.46 10.43 -5.06
N TYR A 301 2.64 11.05 -5.16
CA TYR A 301 2.75 12.51 -5.37
C TYR A 301 1.93 13.34 -4.38
N CYS A 302 1.81 12.87 -3.14
CA CYS A 302 1.18 13.66 -2.10
C CYS A 302 2.13 14.77 -1.60
N SER A 303 1.56 15.88 -1.13
CA SER A 303 2.30 17.02 -0.57
C SER A 303 1.73 17.47 0.78
N GLY A 304 2.37 18.44 1.42
CA GLY A 304 2.00 18.86 2.78
C GLY A 304 2.31 17.74 3.77
N THR A 305 1.32 17.31 4.55
CA THR A 305 1.48 16.20 5.51
C THR A 305 0.56 15.02 5.18
N VAL A 306 1.14 13.82 5.10
CA VAL A 306 0.41 12.56 5.18
C VAL A 306 0.55 12.03 6.60
N SER A 307 -0.58 11.72 7.27
CA SER A 307 -0.54 11.18 8.63
C SER A 307 -1.43 9.96 8.82
N LEU A 308 -0.87 8.94 9.46
CA LEU A 308 -1.56 7.75 9.93
C LEU A 308 -1.39 7.70 11.45
N THR A 309 -2.51 7.75 12.17
CA THR A 309 -2.50 7.80 13.64
C THR A 309 -3.49 6.82 14.23
N ASP A 310 -3.01 5.98 15.15
CA ASP A 310 -3.82 4.97 15.84
C ASP A 310 -4.54 4.00 14.87
N CYS A 311 -3.89 3.68 13.75
CA CYS A 311 -4.43 2.79 12.72
C CYS A 311 -4.13 1.31 13.02
N LEU A 312 -4.95 0.41 12.47
CA LEU A 312 -4.73 -1.05 12.52
C LEU A 312 -4.76 -1.56 11.09
N LEU A 313 -3.65 -2.11 10.61
CA LEU A 313 -3.47 -2.51 9.22
C LEU A 313 -3.02 -3.97 9.19
N GLU A 314 -3.97 -4.88 8.99
CA GLU A 314 -3.73 -6.31 8.99
C GLU A 314 -4.51 -7.09 7.91
N TYR A 315 -3.93 -8.23 7.52
CA TYR A 315 -4.46 -9.20 6.55
C TYR A 315 -4.58 -8.74 5.11
N GLN A 316 -4.14 -7.53 4.78
CA GLN A 316 -4.10 -7.07 3.42
C GLN A 316 -3.07 -7.87 2.63
N LEU A 317 -3.26 -7.99 1.32
CA LEU A 317 -2.34 -8.76 0.48
C LEU A 317 -1.21 -7.93 -0.12
N ASP A 318 -1.01 -6.67 0.29
CA ASP A 318 0.23 -5.93 0.05
C ASP A 318 0.63 -5.01 1.23
N ASP A 319 1.48 -4.02 1.00
CA ASP A 319 2.03 -3.21 2.09
C ASP A 319 0.95 -2.45 2.89
N PRO A 320 1.07 -2.34 4.22
CA PRO A 320 0.21 -1.48 5.02
C PRO A 320 0.23 -0.01 4.58
N CYS A 321 1.40 0.48 4.19
CA CYS A 321 1.57 1.85 3.72
C CYS A 321 2.71 1.88 2.70
N ASN A 322 2.46 2.49 1.55
CA ASN A 322 3.50 2.92 0.63
C ASN A 322 3.34 4.42 0.31
N ILE A 323 4.44 5.17 0.34
CA ILE A 323 4.46 6.57 -0.08
C ILE A 323 5.62 6.84 -1.03
N HIS A 324 5.30 7.41 -2.20
CA HIS A 324 6.28 7.71 -3.23
C HIS A 324 5.84 8.78 -4.24
N GLY A 325 6.80 9.26 -5.04
CA GLY A 325 6.56 9.97 -6.31
C GLY A 325 6.71 9.02 -7.50
N ILE A 326 6.66 9.54 -8.72
CA ILE A 326 6.88 8.74 -9.94
C ILE A 326 8.14 9.24 -10.66
N TYR A 327 9.02 8.34 -11.07
CA TYR A 327 10.05 8.67 -12.03
C TYR A 327 9.48 8.67 -13.45
N GLY A 328 9.56 9.82 -14.13
CA GLY A 328 9.29 9.91 -15.56
C GLY A 328 10.49 9.48 -16.38
N SER A 329 10.41 8.38 -17.13
CA SER A 329 11.53 7.94 -17.96
C SER A 329 11.72 8.86 -19.16
N ILE A 330 12.92 9.40 -19.34
CA ILE A 330 13.29 10.23 -20.47
C ILE A 330 13.47 9.35 -21.70
N VAL A 331 12.61 9.54 -22.69
CA VAL A 331 12.63 8.79 -23.96
C VAL A 331 13.65 9.39 -24.90
N ARG A 332 13.60 10.71 -25.09
CA ARG A 332 14.55 11.47 -25.92
C ARG A 332 14.45 12.96 -25.67
N ARG A 333 15.52 13.67 -26.03
CA ARG A 333 15.55 15.12 -26.12
C ARG A 333 14.94 15.58 -27.46
N LEU A 334 14.00 16.52 -27.41
CA LEU A 334 13.33 17.10 -28.58
C LEU A 334 13.95 18.44 -28.99
N ALA A 335 14.41 19.22 -28.01
CA ALA A 335 15.09 20.51 -28.17
C ALA A 335 16.04 20.72 -26.98
N PRO A 336 16.90 21.76 -26.98
CA PRO A 336 17.78 22.07 -25.85
C PRO A 336 17.04 22.18 -24.50
N ASP A 337 15.77 22.59 -24.53
CA ASP A 337 14.88 22.84 -23.41
C ASP A 337 13.64 21.91 -23.37
N ALA A 338 13.57 20.87 -24.21
CA ALA A 338 12.39 20.00 -24.30
C ALA A 338 12.72 18.50 -24.29
N LEU A 339 11.96 17.73 -23.49
CA LEU A 339 12.05 16.27 -23.38
C LEU A 339 10.73 15.59 -23.74
N LEU A 340 10.83 14.44 -24.40
CA LEU A 340 9.76 13.44 -24.39
C LEU A 340 9.97 12.50 -23.21
N VAL A 341 8.98 12.42 -22.33
CA VAL A 341 8.99 11.61 -21.12
C VAL A 341 7.84 10.61 -21.17
N ARG A 342 8.02 9.43 -20.56
CA ARG A 342 6.97 8.43 -20.42
C ARG A 342 6.84 7.88 -19.01
N LEU A 343 5.62 7.48 -18.66
CA LEU A 343 5.33 6.59 -17.54
C LEU A 343 5.65 5.16 -17.95
N VAL A 344 6.29 4.39 -17.08
CA VAL A 344 6.82 3.06 -17.49
C VAL A 344 5.90 1.93 -17.06
N HIS A 345 5.41 1.96 -15.82
CA HIS A 345 4.53 0.90 -15.33
C HIS A 345 3.10 1.16 -15.80
N GLY A 346 2.40 0.12 -16.29
CA GLY A 346 1.04 0.27 -16.84
C GLY A 346 0.04 0.84 -15.83
N GLN A 347 0.24 0.54 -14.55
CA GLN A 347 -0.61 1.05 -13.46
C GLN A 347 -0.29 2.51 -13.06
N GLN A 348 0.70 3.15 -13.67
CA GLN A 348 0.96 4.59 -13.49
C GLN A 348 0.29 5.45 -14.56
N GLN A 349 -0.25 4.82 -15.62
CA GLN A 349 -0.80 5.54 -16.77
C GLN A 349 -1.85 6.57 -16.36
N GLY A 350 -1.83 7.72 -17.04
CA GLY A 350 -2.73 8.85 -16.83
C GLY A 350 -2.34 9.80 -15.69
N ILE A 351 -1.38 9.42 -14.84
CA ILE A 351 -0.92 10.27 -13.73
C ILE A 351 0.07 11.33 -14.25
N GLY A 352 -0.26 12.60 -14.06
CA GLY A 352 0.63 13.71 -14.43
C GLY A 352 1.86 13.78 -13.52
N ILE A 353 3.05 13.90 -14.13
CA ILE A 353 4.34 14.00 -13.39
C ILE A 353 4.55 15.39 -12.78
N ALA A 354 4.11 16.44 -13.48
CA ALA A 354 4.21 17.81 -13.03
C ALA A 354 3.21 18.72 -13.76
N GLU A 355 3.02 19.90 -13.21
CA GLU A 355 2.29 21.02 -13.79
C GLU A 355 3.23 22.19 -14.11
N THR A 356 2.79 23.08 -15.00
CA THR A 356 3.55 24.29 -15.38
C THR A 356 3.96 25.10 -14.15
N GLY A 357 5.23 25.49 -14.09
CA GLY A 357 5.81 26.27 -13.00
C GLY A 357 6.50 25.44 -11.91
N GLU A 358 6.19 24.14 -11.79
CA GLU A 358 6.84 23.24 -10.83
C GLU A 358 8.29 22.92 -11.23
N CYS A 359 9.13 22.61 -10.25
CA CYS A 359 10.51 22.22 -10.45
C CYS A 359 10.68 20.69 -10.56
N LEU A 360 11.37 20.26 -11.61
CA LEU A 360 11.75 18.88 -11.83
C LEU A 360 13.27 18.71 -11.72
N SER A 361 13.67 17.65 -11.03
CA SER A 361 15.05 17.17 -11.01
C SER A 361 15.29 16.18 -12.14
N PHE A 362 16.46 16.22 -12.76
CA PHE A 362 16.94 15.18 -13.67
C PHE A 362 17.76 14.17 -12.86
N VAL A 363 17.49 12.88 -13.04
CA VAL A 363 18.04 11.79 -12.24
C VAL A 363 18.66 10.73 -13.14
N SER A 364 19.92 10.38 -12.88
CA SER A 364 20.62 9.38 -13.68
C SER A 364 20.01 8.00 -13.55
N GLY A 365 19.72 7.35 -14.68
CA GLY A 365 19.21 5.97 -14.73
C GLY A 365 20.19 4.90 -14.26
N LYS A 366 21.45 5.27 -14.01
CA LYS A 366 22.54 4.36 -13.59
C LYS A 366 22.87 4.48 -12.10
N THR A 367 22.91 5.71 -11.59
CA THR A 367 23.37 6.00 -10.22
C THR A 367 22.24 6.48 -9.30
N LEU A 368 21.06 6.81 -9.85
CA LEU A 368 19.95 7.49 -9.16
C LEU A 368 20.31 8.85 -8.56
N GLN A 369 21.44 9.45 -8.97
CA GLN A 369 21.87 10.76 -8.50
C GLN A 369 21.26 11.86 -9.36
N ALA A 370 20.95 12.99 -8.71
CA ALA A 370 20.49 14.18 -9.41
C ALA A 370 21.63 14.80 -10.23
N CYS A 371 21.37 15.15 -11.48
CA CYS A 371 22.32 15.84 -12.36
C CYS A 371 21.92 17.30 -12.69
N GLY A 372 20.83 17.79 -12.09
CA GLY A 372 20.38 19.17 -12.24
C GLY A 372 18.89 19.30 -11.99
N SER A 373 18.38 20.52 -11.98
CA SER A 373 16.94 20.78 -11.89
C SER A 373 16.57 22.03 -12.65
N LEU A 374 15.36 22.05 -13.19
CA LEU A 374 14.79 23.19 -13.91
C LEU A 374 13.32 23.35 -13.58
N LYS A 375 12.81 24.57 -13.74
CA LYS A 375 11.37 24.84 -13.71
C LYS A 375 10.73 24.45 -15.04
N LEU A 376 9.53 23.90 -14.97
CA LEU A 376 8.74 23.55 -16.13
C LEU A 376 8.05 24.79 -16.70
N ALA A 377 8.29 25.10 -17.98
CA ALA A 377 7.64 26.18 -18.71
C ALA A 377 6.28 25.74 -19.29
N SER A 378 6.17 24.50 -19.74
CA SER A 378 4.89 23.90 -20.14
C SER A 378 4.94 22.37 -20.13
N VAL A 379 3.75 21.76 -20.01
CA VAL A 379 3.52 20.33 -20.20
C VAL A 379 2.47 20.10 -21.28
N GLU A 380 2.78 19.23 -22.24
CA GLU A 380 1.82 18.70 -23.21
C GLU A 380 1.64 17.21 -22.96
N ARG A 381 0.44 16.81 -22.51
CA ARG A 381 0.08 15.39 -22.35
C ARG A 381 -0.33 14.83 -23.71
N VAL A 382 0.51 13.97 -24.28
CA VAL A 382 0.28 13.37 -25.60
C VAL A 382 -0.76 12.25 -25.49
N ASN A 383 -0.62 11.39 -24.48
CA ASN A 383 -1.58 10.35 -24.13
C ASN A 383 -1.36 9.92 -22.66
N ALA A 384 -1.97 8.82 -22.24
CA ALA A 384 -1.87 8.31 -20.87
C ALA A 384 -0.46 7.84 -20.47
N GLU A 385 0.47 7.66 -21.42
CA GLU A 385 1.84 7.23 -21.16
C GLU A 385 2.86 8.34 -21.42
N TYR A 386 2.70 9.12 -22.50
CA TYR A 386 3.70 10.05 -23.00
C TYR A 386 3.35 11.52 -22.75
N MET A 387 4.36 12.30 -22.38
CA MET A 387 4.27 13.75 -22.17
C MET A 387 5.48 14.46 -22.78
N VAL A 388 5.26 15.64 -23.34
CA VAL A 388 6.34 16.56 -23.71
C VAL A 388 6.48 17.60 -22.60
N LEU A 389 7.68 17.71 -22.05
CA LEU A 389 8.05 18.65 -21.00
C LEU A 389 8.96 19.71 -21.59
N VAL A 390 8.58 20.98 -21.49
CA VAL A 390 9.40 22.13 -21.91
C VAL A 390 9.83 22.90 -20.67
N PHE A 391 11.12 23.18 -20.55
CA PHE A 391 11.74 23.77 -19.36
C PHE A 391 12.07 25.25 -19.57
N ALA A 392 12.11 26.01 -18.47
CA ALA A 392 12.48 27.43 -18.46
C ALA A 392 14.02 27.65 -18.52
N GLY A 393 14.73 26.79 -19.26
CA GLY A 393 16.17 26.79 -19.39
C GLY A 393 16.67 25.58 -20.17
N GLU A 394 17.94 25.60 -20.58
CA GLU A 394 18.57 24.47 -21.27
C GLU A 394 18.81 23.31 -20.32
N ILE A 395 18.39 22.12 -20.73
CA ILE A 395 18.58 20.88 -19.97
C ILE A 395 20.07 20.51 -19.99
N PRO A 396 20.68 20.13 -18.85
CA PRO A 396 22.11 19.79 -18.77
C PRO A 396 22.55 18.77 -19.84
N GLU A 397 23.75 18.92 -20.38
CA GLU A 397 24.24 18.11 -21.52
C GLU A 397 24.34 16.61 -21.19
N GLU A 398 24.61 16.28 -19.92
CA GLU A 398 24.73 14.91 -19.42
C GLU A 398 23.40 14.13 -19.36
N VAL A 399 22.26 14.82 -19.42
CA VAL A 399 20.93 14.19 -19.40
C VAL A 399 20.67 13.47 -20.71
N GLN A 400 20.46 12.15 -20.62
CA GLN A 400 20.35 11.25 -21.77
C GLN A 400 19.09 10.36 -21.71
N PRO A 401 18.69 9.72 -22.83
CA PRO A 401 17.65 8.70 -22.82
C PRO A 401 17.92 7.59 -21.79
N GLY A 402 16.88 7.20 -21.05
CA GLY A 402 16.97 6.21 -19.98
C GLY A 402 17.28 6.80 -18.60
N ASP A 403 17.63 8.08 -18.51
CA ASP A 403 17.53 8.85 -17.26
C ASP A 403 16.05 9.14 -16.94
N ALA A 404 15.79 9.75 -15.78
CA ALA A 404 14.46 10.06 -15.33
C ALA A 404 14.29 11.53 -14.92
N VAL A 405 13.05 12.01 -14.92
CA VAL A 405 12.65 13.24 -14.23
C VAL A 405 11.89 12.90 -12.94
N GLU A 406 12.06 13.72 -11.92
CA GLU A 406 11.40 13.59 -10.62
C GLU A 406 10.86 14.93 -10.14
N ASN A 407 9.63 14.95 -9.63
CA ASN A 407 9.03 16.14 -9.05
C ASN A 407 9.35 16.23 -7.55
N LEU A 408 10.20 17.19 -7.19
CA LEU A 408 10.64 17.39 -5.81
C LEU A 408 9.66 18.22 -4.97
N GLU A 409 8.72 18.91 -5.60
CA GLU A 409 7.75 19.76 -4.88
C GLU A 409 6.59 18.93 -4.31
N ARG A 410 6.31 17.77 -4.89
CA ARG A 410 5.28 16.82 -4.44
C ARG A 410 5.84 15.79 -3.44
N SER A 411 6.40 16.33 -2.36
CA SER A 411 7.16 15.58 -1.34
C SER A 411 6.53 15.74 0.04
N ALA A 412 5.49 14.95 0.34
CA ALA A 412 4.83 15.02 1.65
C ALA A 412 5.79 14.68 2.82
N ASP A 413 5.68 15.44 3.90
CA ASP A 413 6.11 15.01 5.22
C ASP A 413 5.17 13.91 5.73
N VAL A 414 5.71 12.92 6.44
CA VAL A 414 4.97 11.71 6.84
C VAL A 414 5.05 11.51 8.34
N VAL A 415 3.91 11.26 8.96
CA VAL A 415 3.80 10.88 10.36
C VAL A 415 3.01 9.59 10.49
N ILE A 416 3.66 8.54 11.00
CA ILE A 416 3.03 7.25 11.31
C ILE A 416 3.23 6.99 12.81
N ARG A 417 2.15 7.10 13.59
CA ARG A 417 2.21 7.05 15.05
C ARG A 417 1.12 6.17 15.66
N GLY A 418 1.50 5.33 16.63
CA GLY A 418 0.54 4.53 17.39
C GLY A 418 -0.16 3.45 16.56
N CYS A 419 0.36 3.13 15.38
CA CYS A 419 -0.24 2.17 14.47
C CYS A 419 0.20 0.73 14.80
N THR A 420 -0.66 -0.23 14.46
CA THR A 420 -0.34 -1.65 14.44
C THR A 420 -0.33 -2.17 13.01
N VAL A 421 0.78 -2.80 12.61
CA VAL A 421 1.05 -3.33 11.27
C VAL A 421 1.45 -4.79 11.40
N ARG A 422 0.63 -5.71 10.86
CA ARG A 422 0.90 -7.16 10.99
C ARG A 422 0.12 -8.03 10.02
N ARG A 423 0.51 -9.30 9.91
CA ARG A 423 -0.28 -10.40 9.30
C ARG A 423 -0.63 -10.21 7.81
N ASN A 424 -0.04 -9.22 7.15
CA ASN A 424 -0.24 -8.97 5.74
C ASN A 424 0.68 -9.88 4.89
N ARG A 425 0.47 -9.88 3.57
CA ARG A 425 1.55 -9.94 2.56
C ARG A 425 1.77 -8.48 2.18
N ALA A 426 2.94 -7.92 1.88
CA ALA A 426 4.28 -8.47 1.74
C ALA A 426 5.25 -7.78 2.71
N ARG A 427 5.64 -6.52 2.47
CA ARG A 427 6.45 -5.73 3.42
C ARG A 427 5.54 -5.09 4.46
N GLY A 428 6.13 -4.46 5.46
CA GLY A 428 5.47 -3.49 6.32
C GLY A 428 5.40 -2.12 5.63
N LEU A 429 6.00 -1.10 6.23
CA LEU A 429 5.93 0.27 5.70
C LEU A 429 6.96 0.48 4.59
N LEU A 430 6.54 0.85 3.38
CA LEU A 430 7.40 1.26 2.27
C LEU A 430 7.46 2.79 2.18
N LEU A 431 8.60 3.39 2.53
CA LEU A 431 8.68 4.82 2.79
C LEU A 431 9.72 5.49 1.90
N THR A 432 9.27 6.06 0.78
CA THR A 432 10.13 6.64 -0.26
C THR A 432 9.65 8.05 -0.63
N THR A 433 9.90 9.05 0.21
CA THR A 433 9.54 10.45 -0.07
C THR A 433 10.67 11.40 0.31
N PRO A 434 10.93 12.49 -0.45
CA PRO A 434 11.92 13.51 -0.06
C PRO A 434 11.51 14.33 1.18
N GLY A 435 10.24 14.28 1.58
CA GLY A 435 9.77 14.87 2.83
C GLY A 435 10.41 14.23 4.06
N SER A 436 10.19 14.83 5.23
CA SER A 436 10.63 14.23 6.50
C SER A 436 9.67 13.12 6.91
N VAL A 437 10.21 11.98 7.31
CA VAL A 437 9.41 10.82 7.73
C VAL A 437 9.63 10.55 9.22
N LEU A 438 8.54 10.44 9.97
CA LEU A 438 8.51 10.04 11.38
C LEU A 438 7.68 8.78 11.55
N VAL A 439 8.32 7.71 12.01
CA VAL A 439 7.68 6.44 12.39
C VAL A 439 7.92 6.25 13.88
N GLU A 440 6.89 6.42 14.70
CA GLU A 440 7.04 6.33 16.15
C GLU A 440 5.92 5.62 16.91
N ASP A 441 6.30 4.95 17.99
CA ASP A 441 5.36 4.28 18.90
C ASP A 441 4.44 3.26 18.20
N ASN A 442 4.91 2.61 17.13
CA ASN A 442 4.16 1.61 16.38
C ASN A 442 4.50 0.16 16.81
N ASP A 443 3.60 -0.78 16.56
CA ASP A 443 3.84 -2.23 16.61
C ASP A 443 3.89 -2.79 15.18
N ILE A 444 5.04 -3.34 14.78
CA ILE A 444 5.35 -3.71 13.39
C ILE A 444 5.85 -5.15 13.33
N SER A 445 5.14 -5.98 12.56
CA SER A 445 5.54 -7.33 12.16
C SER A 445 5.14 -7.55 10.70
N ALA A 446 5.97 -8.19 9.88
CA ALA A 446 5.66 -8.43 8.47
C ALA A 446 6.39 -9.67 7.95
N PRO A 447 5.83 -10.42 6.99
CA PRO A 447 6.59 -11.51 6.37
C PRO A 447 7.83 -11.01 5.62
N GLY A 448 7.77 -9.81 5.04
CA GLY A 448 8.92 -9.09 4.49
C GLY A 448 9.58 -8.15 5.50
N ALA A 449 10.32 -7.15 5.02
CA ALA A 449 10.88 -6.11 5.88
C ALA A 449 9.75 -5.36 6.61
N GLY A 450 9.89 -5.10 7.91
CA GLY A 450 8.93 -4.30 8.67
C GLY A 450 8.92 -2.83 8.23
N ILE A 451 10.09 -2.31 7.83
CA ILE A 451 10.22 -1.04 7.11
C ILE A 451 11.13 -1.26 5.90
N LYS A 452 10.66 -0.87 4.72
CA LYS A 452 11.43 -0.81 3.48
C LYS A 452 11.60 0.64 3.06
N ILE A 453 12.81 1.05 2.73
CA ILE A 453 13.12 2.36 2.14
C ILE A 453 13.78 2.06 0.80
N SER A 454 13.20 2.55 -0.30
CA SER A 454 13.57 2.12 -1.65
C SER A 454 13.63 3.30 -2.61
N GLY A 455 13.63 3.00 -3.91
CA GLY A 455 13.58 3.91 -5.03
C GLY A 455 14.16 3.20 -6.25
N ASP A 456 13.47 3.23 -7.39
CA ASP A 456 13.97 2.56 -8.60
C ASP A 456 13.56 3.24 -9.89
N VAL A 457 14.39 3.06 -10.91
CA VAL A 457 14.14 3.45 -12.32
C VAL A 457 14.30 2.24 -13.24
N ASN A 458 14.00 1.04 -12.74
CA ASN A 458 14.19 -0.20 -13.49
C ASN A 458 12.90 -0.99 -13.67
N PHE A 459 11.92 -0.87 -12.78
CA PHE A 459 10.66 -1.60 -12.87
C PHE A 459 9.46 -0.79 -12.37
N TRP A 460 9.43 -0.41 -11.08
CA TRP A 460 8.29 0.31 -10.52
C TRP A 460 8.33 1.79 -10.86
N PHE A 461 9.51 2.37 -11.07
CA PHE A 461 9.64 3.81 -11.31
C PHE A 461 9.03 4.64 -10.17
N GLU A 462 9.17 4.15 -8.94
CA GLU A 462 8.76 4.86 -7.72
C GLU A 462 9.93 5.73 -7.25
N SER A 463 9.68 7.04 -7.17
CA SER A 463 10.66 8.06 -6.81
C SER A 463 10.52 8.49 -5.36
N GLY A 464 11.53 9.19 -4.85
CA GLY A 464 11.46 9.83 -3.55
C GLY A 464 12.65 9.52 -2.64
N ALA A 465 13.85 9.88 -3.08
CA ALA A 465 15.05 9.87 -2.27
C ALA A 465 14.80 10.54 -0.90
N THR A 466 14.76 9.74 0.17
CA THR A 466 14.42 10.25 1.50
C THR A 466 15.47 11.24 2.03
N ARG A 467 15.03 12.42 2.46
CA ARG A 467 15.93 13.42 3.06
C ARG A 467 16.24 13.09 4.51
N ARG A 468 15.21 12.76 5.29
CA ARG A 468 15.34 12.43 6.71
C ARG A 468 14.24 11.46 7.14
N VAL A 469 14.65 10.34 7.72
CA VAL A 469 13.75 9.34 8.32
C VAL A 469 14.10 9.15 9.79
N VAL A 470 13.11 9.25 10.67
CA VAL A 470 13.23 8.99 12.10
C VAL A 470 12.34 7.81 12.46
N ILE A 471 12.95 6.73 12.91
CA ILE A 471 12.29 5.49 13.35
C ILE A 471 12.58 5.38 14.85
N ARG A 472 11.61 5.73 15.70
CA ARG A 472 11.84 5.77 17.14
C ARG A 472 10.77 5.13 18.00
N ASN A 473 11.17 4.51 19.11
CA ASN A 473 10.27 3.92 20.11
C ASN A 473 9.28 2.87 19.55
N ASN A 474 9.54 2.30 18.38
CA ASN A 474 8.70 1.26 17.80
C ASN A 474 9.00 -0.11 18.43
N ARG A 475 8.02 -1.01 18.35
CA ARG A 475 8.15 -2.43 18.69
C ARG A 475 8.12 -3.21 17.39
N PHE A 476 9.25 -3.82 17.06
CA PHE A 476 9.34 -4.78 15.97
C PHE A 476 9.17 -6.19 16.52
N GLY A 477 8.16 -6.89 16.03
CA GLY A 477 8.00 -8.33 16.23
C GLY A 477 8.85 -9.13 15.24
N ASP A 478 8.42 -10.35 14.94
CA ASP A 478 9.04 -11.14 13.88
C ASP A 478 8.76 -10.48 12.52
N CYS A 479 9.83 -10.04 11.87
CA CYS A 479 9.82 -9.49 10.52
C CYS A 479 10.71 -10.34 9.61
N ASN A 480 10.49 -10.26 8.29
CA ASN A 480 11.35 -10.86 7.28
C ASN A 480 11.40 -12.40 7.36
N TYR A 481 10.30 -13.04 7.79
CA TYR A 481 10.17 -14.50 7.89
C TYR A 481 9.76 -15.19 6.57
N ALA A 482 9.60 -14.42 5.49
CA ALA A 482 9.47 -14.90 4.11
C ALA A 482 10.71 -14.60 3.24
N TYR A 483 11.85 -14.30 3.88
CA TYR A 483 13.15 -14.10 3.23
C TYR A 483 13.50 -15.21 2.22
N PRO A 484 14.17 -14.89 1.09
CA PRO A 484 14.65 -13.56 0.68
C PRO A 484 13.61 -12.71 -0.06
N SER A 485 12.34 -13.12 -0.04
CA SER A 485 11.27 -12.36 -0.69
C SER A 485 10.86 -11.17 0.18
N TRP A 486 10.50 -10.07 -0.48
CA TRP A 486 9.90 -8.89 0.16
C TRP A 486 10.76 -8.22 1.25
N GLY A 487 12.05 -8.52 1.33
CA GLY A 487 12.93 -7.91 2.32
C GLY A 487 14.23 -8.69 2.50
N LYS A 488 15.21 -8.02 3.11
CA LYS A 488 16.50 -8.61 3.45
C LYS A 488 16.87 -8.49 4.94
N ALA A 489 16.11 -7.74 5.73
CA ALA A 489 16.26 -7.55 7.17
C ALA A 489 14.96 -6.98 7.77
N VAL A 490 14.90 -6.76 9.10
CA VAL A 490 13.75 -6.09 9.74
C VAL A 490 13.54 -4.69 9.17
N ILE A 491 14.61 -3.93 8.99
CA ILE A 491 14.65 -2.64 8.28
C ILE A 491 15.56 -2.82 7.06
N ASP A 492 15.01 -2.60 5.87
CA ASP A 492 15.68 -2.84 4.60
C ASP A 492 15.75 -1.53 3.78
N ILE A 493 16.95 -1.03 3.52
CA ILE A 493 17.22 0.23 2.81
C ILE A 493 17.92 -0.12 1.50
N ASP A 494 17.17 -0.18 0.41
CA ASP A 494 17.61 -0.86 -0.82
C ASP A 494 17.15 -0.08 -2.05
N PRO A 495 17.65 1.16 -2.25
CA PRO A 495 17.46 1.82 -3.53
C PRO A 495 18.11 0.97 -4.63
N VAL A 496 17.43 0.80 -5.75
CA VAL A 496 17.85 -0.12 -6.83
C VAL A 496 18.85 0.59 -7.75
N VAL A 497 20.03 0.84 -7.20
CA VAL A 497 21.15 1.51 -7.88
C VAL A 497 21.97 0.48 -8.65
N LYS A 498 22.09 0.64 -9.98
CA LYS A 498 22.88 -0.26 -10.84
C LYS A 498 24.39 -0.13 -10.59
N ASN A 499 24.85 1.11 -10.45
CA ASN A 499 26.26 1.45 -10.23
C ASN A 499 26.42 2.07 -8.84
N LEU A 500 26.47 1.22 -7.81
CA LEU A 500 26.68 1.67 -6.43
C LEU A 500 28.14 2.08 -6.23
N ASP A 501 28.39 3.38 -6.14
CA ASP A 501 29.71 3.94 -5.85
C ASP A 501 29.56 5.19 -4.96
N PRO A 502 30.08 5.17 -3.72
CA PRO A 502 29.99 6.29 -2.79
C PRO A 502 30.58 7.60 -3.33
N GLN A 503 31.49 7.55 -4.30
CA GLN A 503 32.08 8.76 -4.90
C GLN A 503 31.06 9.58 -5.69
N HIS A 504 29.99 8.94 -6.18
CA HIS A 504 28.91 9.63 -6.87
C HIS A 504 27.85 10.21 -5.92
N GLY A 505 27.97 9.98 -4.61
CA GLY A 505 27.01 10.44 -3.61
C GLY A 505 26.15 9.32 -3.02
N TYR A 506 25.14 9.72 -2.26
CA TYR A 506 24.22 8.84 -1.55
C TYR A 506 22.81 9.14 -1.99
N TYR A 507 22.01 8.11 -2.24
CA TYR A 507 20.63 8.28 -2.65
C TYR A 507 19.76 8.80 -1.50
N HIS A 508 19.89 8.19 -0.31
CA HIS A 508 19.19 8.66 0.89
C HIS A 508 20.06 9.60 1.72
N GLY A 509 19.42 10.57 2.36
CA GLY A 509 20.04 11.50 3.30
C GLY A 509 20.28 10.84 4.66
N GLU A 510 19.52 11.26 5.66
CA GLU A 510 19.70 10.82 7.05
C GLU A 510 18.64 9.82 7.50
N ILE A 511 19.08 8.74 8.16
CA ILE A 511 18.20 7.75 8.78
C ILE A 511 18.61 7.57 10.24
N LEU A 512 17.70 7.89 11.15
CA LEU A 512 17.86 7.77 12.60
C LEU A 512 16.95 6.65 13.12
N ILE A 513 17.55 5.61 13.71
CA ILE A 513 16.88 4.45 14.29
C ILE A 513 17.20 4.44 15.78
N GLU A 514 16.27 4.89 16.63
CA GLU A 514 16.54 5.10 18.05
C GLU A 514 15.47 4.57 19.02
N GLY A 515 15.89 4.01 20.17
CA GLY A 515 14.95 3.63 21.22
C GLY A 515 13.98 2.50 20.86
N ASN A 516 14.19 1.79 19.74
CA ASN A 516 13.28 0.75 19.28
C ASN A 516 13.53 -0.58 20.01
N ARG A 517 12.49 -1.41 20.10
CA ARG A 517 12.55 -2.76 20.65
C ARG A 517 12.36 -3.76 19.53
N PHE A 518 13.36 -4.61 19.31
CA PHE A 518 13.33 -5.70 18.35
C PHE A 518 13.17 -7.02 19.10
N ARG A 519 12.06 -7.71 18.90
CA ARG A 519 11.85 -9.08 19.38
C ARG A 519 11.65 -9.99 18.16
N THR A 520 12.75 -10.52 17.66
CA THR A 520 12.85 -11.16 16.33
C THR A 520 13.54 -12.51 16.43
N PHE A 521 13.22 -13.41 15.51
CA PHE A 521 13.82 -14.75 15.42
C PHE A 521 15.21 -14.75 14.77
N ASP A 522 15.52 -13.74 13.95
CA ASP A 522 16.80 -13.60 13.24
C ASP A 522 17.63 -12.42 13.77
N ARG A 523 18.94 -12.45 13.51
CA ARG A 523 19.90 -11.43 13.95
C ARG A 523 19.90 -10.19 13.06
N GLY A 524 19.53 -10.30 11.78
CA GLY A 524 19.60 -9.20 10.82
C GLY A 524 18.55 -8.11 11.08
N LEU A 525 18.96 -7.00 11.73
CA LEU A 525 18.06 -5.89 12.06
C LEU A 525 18.00 -4.86 10.96
N VAL A 526 19.16 -4.44 10.45
CA VAL A 526 19.25 -3.41 9.41
C VAL A 526 20.12 -3.93 8.27
N ARG A 527 19.60 -3.90 7.06
CA ARG A 527 20.40 -4.00 5.84
C ARG A 527 20.21 -2.75 5.03
N GLY A 528 21.30 -2.09 4.63
CA GLY A 528 21.17 -0.81 3.96
C GLY A 528 22.34 -0.42 3.05
N HIS A 529 22.06 0.39 2.04
CA HIS A 529 23.11 1.03 1.25
C HIS A 529 22.74 2.40 0.69
N SER A 530 23.76 3.16 0.28
CA SER A 530 23.61 4.50 -0.33
C SER A 530 22.91 5.50 0.59
N VAL A 531 23.39 5.61 1.84
CA VAL A 531 22.84 6.50 2.88
C VAL A 531 23.91 7.48 3.36
N ALA A 532 23.64 8.78 3.33
CA ALA A 532 24.60 9.80 3.71
C ALA A 532 24.93 9.75 5.21
N ARG A 533 23.92 9.57 6.07
CA ARG A 533 24.08 9.41 7.52
C ARG A 533 23.12 8.38 8.09
N LEU A 534 23.62 7.35 8.76
CA LEU A 534 22.83 6.36 9.47
C LEU A 534 23.22 6.33 10.96
N VAL A 535 22.23 6.50 11.83
CA VAL A 535 22.40 6.41 13.28
C VAL A 535 21.53 5.29 13.83
N PHE A 536 22.14 4.37 14.57
CA PHE A 536 21.46 3.27 15.25
C PHE A 536 21.81 3.31 16.74
N ARG A 537 20.93 3.89 17.56
CA ARG A 537 21.25 4.12 18.98
C ARG A 537 20.16 3.73 19.97
N ASP A 538 20.58 3.35 21.17
CA ASP A 538 19.67 3.09 22.30
C ASP A 538 18.58 2.05 21.98
N ASN A 539 18.82 1.17 21.00
CA ASN A 539 17.89 0.12 20.62
C ASN A 539 18.10 -1.14 21.46
N ARG A 540 17.05 -1.95 21.58
CA ARG A 540 17.08 -3.20 22.35
C ARG A 540 16.66 -4.36 21.47
N ALA A 541 17.52 -5.36 21.31
CA ALA A 541 17.25 -6.56 20.52
C ALA A 541 17.23 -7.83 21.39
N GLU A 542 16.18 -8.63 21.22
CA GLU A 542 15.95 -9.89 21.90
C GLU A 542 15.50 -10.98 20.94
N PRO A 543 15.94 -12.23 21.15
CA PRO A 543 15.43 -13.35 20.38
C PRO A 543 13.96 -13.64 20.71
N SER A 544 13.13 -13.83 19.69
CA SER A 544 11.75 -14.30 19.86
C SER A 544 11.69 -15.83 20.00
N GLY A 545 12.50 -16.54 19.21
CA GLY A 545 12.47 -18.00 19.09
C GLY A 545 11.30 -18.54 18.26
N THR A 546 10.55 -17.68 17.56
CA THR A 546 9.34 -18.07 16.83
C THR A 546 9.63 -18.92 15.59
N TYR A 547 10.69 -18.59 14.85
CA TYR A 547 11.12 -19.28 13.64
C TYR A 547 12.60 -19.66 13.71
N PRO A 548 13.08 -20.63 12.90
CA PRO A 548 14.51 -20.84 12.70
C PRO A 548 15.17 -19.57 12.13
N SER A 549 16.38 -19.23 12.57
CA SER A 549 17.19 -18.18 11.92
C SER A 549 17.47 -18.56 10.47
N HIS A 550 17.61 -17.55 9.61
CA HIS A 550 17.95 -17.71 8.19
C HIS A 550 19.32 -18.38 7.96
N GLY A 551 20.15 -18.45 9.00
CA GLY A 551 21.48 -19.06 8.94
C GLY A 551 22.54 -18.15 8.29
N GLY A 552 23.80 -18.61 8.29
CA GLY A 552 24.94 -17.84 7.77
C GLY A 552 25.47 -16.76 8.70
N GLU A 553 26.52 -16.05 8.28
CA GLU A 553 27.14 -14.95 9.04
C GLU A 553 26.35 -13.63 8.89
N VAL A 554 25.05 -13.66 9.21
CA VAL A 554 24.20 -12.47 9.20
C VAL A 554 24.63 -11.54 10.34
N GLN A 555 24.92 -10.29 9.99
CA GLN A 555 25.30 -9.25 10.92
C GLN A 555 24.06 -8.52 11.42
N SER A 556 24.10 -7.97 12.64
CA SER A 556 22.97 -7.17 13.14
C SER A 556 22.69 -5.96 12.26
N LEU A 557 23.76 -5.33 11.77
CA LEU A 557 23.72 -4.26 10.78
C LEU A 557 24.63 -4.65 9.60
N GLU A 558 24.10 -4.68 8.39
CA GLU A 558 24.86 -4.83 7.15
C GLU A 558 24.68 -3.59 6.28
N LEU A 559 25.72 -2.76 6.22
CA LEU A 559 25.71 -1.47 5.53
C LEU A 559 26.77 -1.45 4.42
N ARG A 560 26.43 -0.83 3.29
CA ARG A 560 27.37 -0.61 2.17
C ARG A 560 27.23 0.79 1.61
N ALA A 561 28.34 1.40 1.21
CA ALA A 561 28.31 2.75 0.65
C ALA A 561 27.50 3.73 1.51
N CYS A 562 27.82 3.79 2.81
CA CYS A 562 27.22 4.72 3.76
C CYS A 562 28.27 5.73 4.21
N GLY A 563 27.90 7.02 4.29
CA GLY A 563 28.82 8.10 4.61
C GLY A 563 29.23 8.13 6.08
N GLN A 564 28.31 8.60 6.94
CA GLN A 564 28.51 8.61 8.39
C GLN A 564 27.66 7.51 9.04
N VAL A 565 28.29 6.62 9.80
CA VAL A 565 27.62 5.57 10.55
C VAL A 565 27.92 5.70 12.03
N GLU A 566 26.88 5.78 12.85
CA GLU A 566 26.96 5.82 14.31
C GLU A 566 26.13 4.67 14.91
N ALA A 567 26.76 3.86 15.76
CA ALA A 567 26.06 2.82 16.50
C ALA A 567 26.49 2.85 17.98
N ALA A 568 25.59 3.24 18.88
CA ALA A 568 25.91 3.47 20.30
C ALA A 568 24.74 3.15 21.24
N GLY A 569 25.02 2.74 22.48
CA GLY A 569 23.99 2.53 23.51
C GLY A 569 23.03 1.36 23.27
N ASN A 570 23.30 0.50 22.27
CA ASN A 570 22.40 -0.60 21.93
C ASN A 570 22.60 -1.81 22.85
N PHE A 571 21.51 -2.50 23.17
CA PHE A 571 21.51 -3.74 23.93
C PHE A 571 21.13 -4.92 23.03
N PHE A 572 21.92 -5.99 23.08
CA PHE A 572 21.67 -7.26 22.38
C PHE A 572 21.67 -8.40 23.39
N ALA A 573 20.57 -9.14 23.49
CA ALA A 573 20.46 -10.27 24.41
C ALA A 573 21.20 -11.51 23.88
N GLY A 574 22.02 -12.14 24.73
CA GLY A 574 22.61 -13.46 24.50
C GLY A 574 23.89 -13.48 23.64
N ALA A 575 24.13 -12.46 22.82
CA ALA A 575 25.40 -12.25 22.13
C ALA A 575 25.58 -10.75 21.79
N PRO A 576 26.82 -10.25 21.66
CA PRO A 576 27.03 -8.90 21.18
C PRO A 576 26.48 -8.71 19.76
N GLY A 577 25.97 -7.51 19.49
CA GLY A 577 25.59 -7.13 18.13
C GLY A 577 26.81 -6.95 17.24
N THR A 578 26.59 -7.02 15.93
CA THR A 578 27.67 -6.86 14.95
C THR A 578 27.27 -5.90 13.84
N LEU A 579 28.25 -5.14 13.35
CA LEU A 579 28.12 -4.21 12.22
C LEU A 579 29.13 -4.60 11.15
N ARG A 580 28.64 -4.89 9.94
CA ARG A 580 29.45 -4.86 8.72
C ARG A 580 29.22 -3.55 7.99
N LEU A 581 30.29 -2.79 7.80
CA LEU A 581 30.31 -1.60 6.94
C LEU A 581 31.29 -1.86 5.80
N ASP A 582 30.76 -1.98 4.59
CA ASP A 582 31.49 -2.47 3.42
C ASP A 582 32.17 -3.82 3.73
N ASP A 583 33.50 -3.87 3.70
CA ASP A 583 34.29 -5.08 3.98
C ASP A 583 34.79 -5.17 5.44
N ARG A 584 34.40 -4.23 6.32
CA ARG A 584 34.87 -4.17 7.71
C ARG A 584 33.79 -4.64 8.67
N ILE A 585 34.16 -5.54 9.58
CA ILE A 585 33.28 -6.03 10.65
C ILE A 585 33.72 -5.42 11.98
N MET A 586 32.75 -4.93 12.74
CA MET A 586 32.92 -4.30 14.04
C MET A 586 31.95 -4.92 15.04
N MET A 587 32.40 -5.08 16.29
CA MET A 587 31.54 -5.49 17.39
C MET A 587 30.81 -4.25 17.92
N LEU A 588 29.50 -4.37 18.09
CA LEU A 588 28.71 -3.39 18.83
C LEU A 588 28.70 -3.86 20.28
N SER A 589 29.27 -3.06 21.19
CA SER A 589 29.45 -3.49 22.58
C SER A 589 28.13 -3.93 23.20
N GLY A 590 28.12 -5.10 23.84
CA GLY A 590 27.03 -5.60 24.66
C GLY A 590 27.57 -6.15 25.98
N GLU A 591 27.03 -5.62 27.09
CA GLU A 591 26.59 -6.29 28.33
C GLU A 591 26.79 -5.41 29.57
N GLU A 592 25.73 -5.28 30.39
CA GLU A 592 25.86 -5.54 31.82
C GLU A 592 24.79 -6.57 32.20
N LEU A 593 25.24 -7.69 32.76
CA LEU A 593 24.44 -8.77 33.32
C LEU A 593 23.39 -8.20 34.30
N LEU A 594 22.11 -8.43 34.04
CA LEU A 594 21.10 -8.28 35.09
C LEU A 594 21.39 -9.34 36.17
N PRO A 595 21.46 -8.99 37.46
CA PRO A 595 21.72 -9.95 38.51
C PRO A 595 20.60 -10.99 38.56
N GLY A 596 21.00 -12.27 38.52
CA GLY A 596 20.09 -13.41 38.55
C GLY A 596 19.16 -13.38 39.75
N LYS A 597 17.89 -13.70 39.51
CA LYS A 597 16.99 -14.17 40.57
C LYS A 597 17.32 -15.63 40.83
N GLY A 598 17.84 -15.90 42.03
CA GLY A 598 17.85 -17.24 42.62
C GLY A 598 16.46 -17.70 43.04
#